data_AF-A0A359M9Q2-F1
#
_entry.id   AF-A0A359M9Q2-F1
#
_cell.length_a   1.000
_cell.length_b   1.000
_cell.length_c   1.000
_cell.angle_alpha   90.00
_cell.angle_beta   90.00
_cell.angle_gamma   90.00
#
_symmetry.space_group_name_H-M   'P 1'
#
loop_
_entity.id
_entity.type
_entity.pdbx_description
1 polymer ?
#
loop_
_entity_poly.entity_id
_entity_poly.type
_entity_poly.pdbx_seq_one_letter_code
_entity_poly.pdbx_strand_id
1 'polypeptide(L)'
;MLVGNTLGTNDLEKAKDNARKLIAFAIVFAIFAGMILFILSFFILNIYDVSESTKSIARFNIRVNSIFIPVYSFNVAVYFILRSGGDTKSTLLMDAGYMLAVSVPTALLLAYLTSLPVIYMFLIVQMLDIPKMLFGLFRYKKGYWIKNLALHEGEQGLI
;
A
#
# COMPACT_ATOMS: atom_id res chain seq x y z
N MET A 1 9.11 8.38 -11.16
CA MET A 1 9.82 9.30 -12.07
C MET A 1 9.61 8.96 -13.53
N LEU A 2 9.71 7.68 -13.96
CA LEU A 2 9.35 7.26 -15.33
C LEU A 2 7.91 7.65 -15.74
N VAL A 3 6.89 7.31 -14.93
CA VAL A 3 5.49 7.61 -15.25
C VAL A 3 5.18 9.11 -15.28
N GLY A 4 5.77 9.90 -14.38
CA GLY A 4 5.59 11.36 -14.34
C GLY A 4 6.16 12.08 -15.56
N ASN A 5 7.32 11.62 -16.08
CA ASN A 5 7.92 12.22 -17.28
C ASN A 5 7.13 11.87 -18.55
N THR A 6 6.58 10.65 -18.66
CA THR A 6 5.76 10.23 -19.81
C THR A 6 4.39 10.90 -19.85
N LEU A 7 3.86 11.31 -18.69
CA LEU A 7 2.61 12.09 -18.61
C LEU A 7 2.78 13.53 -19.14
N GLY A 8 4.00 14.08 -19.13
CA GLY A 8 4.31 15.39 -19.72
C GLY A 8 4.48 15.37 -21.23
N THR A 9 4.77 14.22 -21.84
CA THR A 9 4.99 14.07 -23.30
C THR A 9 3.75 13.65 -24.09
N ASN A 10 2.54 13.79 -23.52
CA ASN A 10 1.25 13.46 -24.14
C ASN A 10 1.08 11.97 -24.55
N ASP A 11 1.97 11.09 -24.12
CA ASP A 11 1.94 9.65 -24.43
C ASP A 11 1.30 8.85 -23.28
N LEU A 12 0.00 9.06 -23.11
CA LEU A 12 -0.79 8.48 -22.01
C LEU A 12 -0.86 6.95 -22.07
N GLU A 13 -0.77 6.36 -23.27
CA GLU A 13 -0.75 4.91 -23.44
C GLU A 13 0.57 4.30 -22.94
N LYS A 14 1.72 4.85 -23.30
CA LYS A 14 3.01 4.39 -22.75
C LYS A 14 3.12 4.61 -21.25
N ALA A 15 2.57 5.71 -20.72
CA ALA A 15 2.52 5.94 -19.29
C ALA A 15 1.76 4.83 -18.54
N LYS A 16 0.63 4.37 -19.11
CA LYS A 16 -0.17 3.28 -18.54
C LYS A 16 0.53 1.92 -18.62
N ASP A 17 1.21 1.63 -19.72
CA ASP A 17 1.98 0.39 -19.87
C ASP A 17 3.17 0.34 -18.91
N ASN A 18 3.93 1.43 -18.79
CA ASN A 18 5.02 1.56 -17.83
C ASN A 18 4.54 1.43 -16.38
N ALA A 19 3.40 2.04 -16.04
CA ALA A 19 2.79 1.92 -14.72
C ALA A 19 2.41 0.46 -14.38
N ARG A 20 1.85 -0.28 -15.34
CA ARG A 20 1.53 -1.70 -15.16
C ARG A 20 2.77 -2.55 -14.94
N LYS A 21 3.82 -2.34 -15.74
CA LYS A 21 5.10 -3.05 -15.61
C LYS A 21 5.75 -2.79 -14.25
N LEU A 22 5.71 -1.55 -13.77
CA LEU A 22 6.21 -1.18 -12.44
C LEU A 22 5.42 -1.87 -11.31
N ILE A 23 4.09 -1.88 -11.38
CA ILE A 23 3.25 -2.59 -10.40
C ILE A 23 3.58 -4.08 -10.41
N ALA A 24 3.64 -4.71 -11.59
CA ALA A 24 3.95 -6.13 -11.72
C ALA A 24 5.32 -6.48 -11.11
N PHE A 25 6.35 -5.67 -11.41
CA PHE A 25 7.68 -5.85 -10.85
C PHE A 25 7.70 -5.68 -9.33
N ALA A 26 7.00 -4.67 -8.80
CA ALA A 26 6.89 -4.43 -7.35
C ALA A 26 6.19 -5.58 -6.62
N ILE A 27 5.15 -6.18 -7.21
CA ILE A 27 4.46 -7.35 -6.63
C ILE A 27 5.40 -8.56 -6.64
N VAL A 28 6.08 -8.85 -7.76
CA VAL A 28 7.00 -9.99 -7.86
C VAL A 28 8.10 -9.85 -6.81
N PHE A 29 8.74 -8.69 -6.73
CA PHE A 29 9.75 -8.42 -5.71
C PHE A 29 9.21 -8.56 -4.29
N ALA A 30 7.99 -8.09 -4.03
CA ALA A 30 7.35 -8.21 -2.74
C ALA A 30 7.02 -9.67 -2.37
N ILE A 31 6.64 -10.52 -3.33
CA ILE A 31 6.45 -11.96 -3.10
C ILE A 31 7.77 -12.61 -2.69
N PHE A 32 8.88 -12.30 -3.39
CA PHE A 32 10.20 -12.79 -3.01
C PHE A 32 10.61 -12.32 -1.61
N ALA A 33 10.43 -11.02 -1.31
CA ALA A 33 10.73 -10.46 0.00
C ALA A 33 9.86 -11.09 1.11
N GLY A 34 8.57 -11.30 0.86
CA GLY A 34 7.66 -11.96 1.79
C GLY A 34 8.05 -13.42 2.05
N MET A 35 8.47 -14.16 1.02
CA MET A 35 8.95 -15.53 1.16
C MET A 35 10.23 -15.58 2.03
N ILE A 36 11.19 -14.69 1.78
CA ILE A 36 12.41 -14.59 2.59
C ILE A 36 12.07 -14.28 4.05
N LEU A 37 11.18 -13.33 4.28
CA LEU A 37 10.76 -12.92 5.63
C LEU A 37 10.02 -14.05 6.38
N PHE A 38 9.20 -14.83 5.66
CA PHE A 38 8.53 -16.00 6.23
C PHE A 38 9.54 -17.07 6.70
N ILE A 39 10.55 -17.36 5.88
CA ILE A 39 11.64 -18.30 6.22
C ILE A 39 12.46 -17.75 7.39
N LEU A 40 12.85 -16.47 7.36
CA LEU A 40 13.59 -15.81 8.43
C LEU A 40 12.82 -15.82 9.76
N SER A 41 11.48 -15.81 9.74
CA SER A 41 10.66 -15.86 10.96
C SER A 41 10.94 -17.10 11.82
N PHE A 42 11.29 -18.23 11.18
CA PHE A 42 11.64 -19.46 11.90
C PHE A 42 13.00 -19.37 12.59
N PHE A 43 13.94 -18.62 12.04
CA PHE A 43 15.30 -18.50 12.57
C PHE A 43 15.45 -17.35 13.57
N ILE A 44 14.97 -16.16 13.22
CA ILE A 44 15.19 -14.93 13.99
C ILE A 44 14.56 -15.01 15.39
N LEU A 45 13.37 -15.60 15.50
CA LEU A 45 12.64 -15.62 16.78
C LEU A 45 13.21 -16.59 17.81
N ASN A 46 14.10 -17.52 17.40
CA ASN A 46 14.81 -18.39 18.33
C ASN A 46 16.05 -17.73 18.95
N ILE A 47 16.57 -16.66 18.32
CA ILE A 47 17.73 -15.89 18.80
C ILE A 47 17.29 -14.81 19.80
N TYR A 48 16.02 -14.39 19.76
CA TYR A 48 15.47 -13.42 20.71
C TYR A 48 15.13 -14.08 22.05
N ASP A 49 15.72 -13.59 23.13
CA ASP A 49 15.45 -14.07 24.49
C ASP A 49 14.19 -13.40 25.07
N VAL A 50 13.03 -13.77 24.52
CA VAL A 50 11.71 -13.32 24.97
C VAL A 50 10.88 -14.51 25.43
N SER A 51 9.86 -14.27 26.25
CA SER A 51 8.99 -15.34 26.76
C SER A 51 8.38 -16.17 25.62
N GLU A 52 8.19 -17.48 25.82
CA GLU A 52 7.63 -18.36 24.77
C GLU A 52 6.24 -17.91 24.29
N SER A 53 5.44 -17.30 25.19
CA SER A 53 4.16 -16.70 24.82
C SER A 53 4.32 -15.56 23.81
N THR A 54 5.30 -14.68 24.03
CA THR A 54 5.63 -13.57 23.14
C THR A 54 6.22 -14.07 21.82
N LYS A 55 7.08 -15.09 21.84
CA LYS A 55 7.63 -15.71 20.61
C LYS A 55 6.53 -16.28 19.73
N SER A 56 5.54 -16.96 20.33
CA SER A 56 4.40 -17.52 19.58
C SER A 56 3.58 -16.43 18.89
N ILE A 57 3.28 -15.34 19.61
CA ILE A 57 2.56 -14.18 19.05
C ILE A 57 3.38 -13.51 17.93
N ALA A 58 4.68 -13.31 18.15
CA ALA A 58 5.57 -12.72 17.15
C ALA A 58 5.69 -13.59 15.89
N ARG A 59 5.82 -14.92 16.05
CA ARG A 59 5.81 -15.90 14.94
C ARG A 59 4.56 -15.75 14.11
N PHE A 60 3.40 -15.69 14.76
CA PHE A 60 2.12 -15.53 14.07
C PHE A 60 2.06 -14.20 13.30
N ASN A 61 2.39 -13.08 13.95
CA ASN A 61 2.35 -11.75 13.34
C ASN A 61 3.29 -11.64 12.14
N ILE A 62 4.52 -12.16 12.23
CA ILE A 62 5.48 -12.10 11.11
C ILE A 62 4.98 -12.92 9.92
N ARG A 63 4.42 -14.11 10.16
CA ARG A 63 3.84 -14.94 9.10
C ARG A 63 2.67 -14.26 8.42
N VAL A 64 1.73 -13.71 9.19
CA VAL A 64 0.61 -12.94 8.64
C VAL A 64 1.15 -11.77 7.82
N ASN A 65 2.05 -10.96 8.39
CA ASN A 65 2.61 -9.81 7.69
C ASN A 65 3.29 -10.21 6.37
N SER A 66 4.05 -11.31 6.36
CA SER A 66 4.71 -11.82 5.15
C SER A 66 3.74 -12.13 4.01
N ILE A 67 2.53 -12.61 4.32
CA ILE A 67 1.47 -12.88 3.33
C ILE A 67 0.82 -11.58 2.85
N PHE A 68 0.79 -10.55 3.69
CA PHE A 68 0.23 -9.23 3.37
C PHE A 68 1.23 -8.29 2.67
N ILE A 69 2.53 -8.58 2.67
CA ILE A 69 3.56 -7.79 1.98
C ILE A 69 3.22 -7.52 0.50
N PRO A 70 2.77 -8.50 -0.31
CA PRO A 70 2.34 -8.24 -1.69
C PRO A 70 1.16 -7.25 -1.80
N VAL A 71 0.19 -7.33 -0.88
CA VAL A 71 -0.95 -6.42 -0.80
C VAL A 71 -0.49 -5.00 -0.46
N TYR A 72 0.44 -4.87 0.48
CA TYR A 72 1.00 -3.58 0.86
C TYR A 72 1.84 -2.97 -0.26
N SER A 73 2.69 -3.78 -0.91
CA SER A 73 3.49 -3.35 -2.07
C SER A 73 2.61 -2.87 -3.22
N PHE A 74 1.51 -3.58 -3.49
CA PHE A 74 0.52 -3.14 -4.48
C PHE A 74 -0.07 -1.76 -4.14
N ASN A 75 -0.52 -1.57 -2.90
CA ASN A 75 -1.07 -0.28 -2.44
C ASN A 75 -0.06 0.85 -2.62
N VAL A 76 1.19 0.63 -2.20
CA VAL A 76 2.28 1.60 -2.32
C VAL A 76 2.59 1.91 -3.79
N ALA A 77 2.66 0.90 -4.66
CA ALA A 77 2.90 1.11 -6.08
C ALA A 77 1.80 1.95 -6.73
N VAL A 78 0.53 1.62 -6.47
CA VAL A 78 -0.62 2.40 -6.96
C VAL A 78 -0.62 3.82 -6.40
N TYR A 79 -0.29 3.98 -5.12
CA TYR A 79 -0.16 5.29 -4.48
C TYR A 79 0.90 6.16 -5.17
N PHE A 80 2.10 5.62 -5.44
CA PHE A 80 3.14 6.36 -6.14
C PHE A 80 2.74 6.74 -7.57
N ILE A 81 2.01 5.86 -8.27
CA ILE A 81 1.49 6.15 -9.61
C ILE A 81 0.45 7.28 -9.57
N LEU A 82 -0.55 7.17 -8.69
CA LEU A 82 -1.58 8.21 -8.49
C LEU A 82 -0.97 9.56 -8.12
N ARG A 83 -0.01 9.56 -7.19
CA ARG A 83 0.71 10.76 -6.77
C ARG A 83 1.52 11.38 -7.91
N SER A 84 2.14 10.55 -8.74
CA SER A 84 2.89 11.03 -9.92
C SER A 84 1.99 11.59 -11.02
N GLY A 85 0.70 11.23 -11.05
CA GLY A 85 -0.31 11.76 -11.99
C GLY A 85 -0.98 13.07 -11.54
N GLY A 86 -0.50 13.70 -10.46
CA GLY A 86 -1.02 14.99 -9.98
C GLY A 86 -2.27 14.91 -9.10
N ASP A 87 -2.81 13.71 -8.84
CA ASP A 87 -3.95 13.52 -7.92
C ASP A 87 -3.50 13.35 -6.45
N THR A 88 -2.70 14.30 -5.97
CA THR A 88 -2.12 14.29 -4.62
C THR A 88 -3.19 14.40 -3.51
N LYS A 89 -4.27 15.15 -3.76
CA LYS A 89 -5.35 15.32 -2.76
C LYS A 89 -6.10 14.02 -2.50
N SER A 90 -6.46 13.27 -3.55
CA SER A 90 -7.16 11.99 -3.38
C SER A 90 -6.24 10.94 -2.75
N THR A 91 -4.96 10.92 -3.10
CA THR A 91 -3.99 9.99 -2.49
C THR A 91 -3.77 10.30 -1.02
N LEU A 92 -3.66 11.57 -0.65
CA LEU A 92 -3.53 11.98 0.75
C LEU A 92 -4.78 11.58 1.57
N LEU A 93 -5.98 11.80 1.03
CA LEU A 93 -7.23 11.41 1.70
C LEU A 93 -7.34 9.89 1.85
N MET A 94 -6.99 9.13 0.81
CA MET A 94 -6.99 7.67 0.86
C MET A 94 -5.95 7.10 1.82
N ASP A 95 -4.82 7.77 2.00
CA ASP A 95 -3.74 7.27 2.85
C ASP A 95 -3.90 7.72 4.30
N ALA A 96 -3.76 9.02 4.54
CA ALA A 96 -3.86 9.61 5.86
C ALA A 96 -5.31 9.63 6.38
N GLY A 97 -6.28 9.98 5.52
CA GLY A 97 -7.69 10.02 5.92
C GLY A 97 -8.24 8.66 6.29
N TYR A 98 -7.94 7.61 5.51
CA TYR A 98 -8.35 6.24 5.85
C TYR A 98 -7.65 5.74 7.11
N MET A 99 -6.35 5.97 7.26
CA MET A 99 -5.60 5.55 8.44
C MET A 99 -6.17 6.20 9.71
N LEU A 100 -6.43 7.50 9.69
CA LEU A 100 -6.94 8.25 10.84
C LEU A 100 -8.42 8.02 11.14
N ALA A 101 -9.25 7.80 10.12
CA ALA A 101 -10.70 7.62 10.31
C ALA A 101 -11.12 6.16 10.51
N VAL A 102 -10.34 5.19 10.00
CA VAL A 102 -10.71 3.76 10.03
C VAL A 102 -9.72 2.95 10.84
N SER A 103 -8.45 2.89 10.42
CA SER A 103 -7.47 1.98 11.06
C SER A 103 -7.19 2.35 12.52
N VAL A 104 -6.92 3.63 12.81
CA VAL A 104 -6.59 4.10 14.17
C VAL A 104 -7.79 3.98 15.13
N PRO A 105 -9.01 4.46 14.79
CA PRO A 105 -10.16 4.34 15.68
C PRO A 105 -10.54 2.88 15.90
N THR A 106 -10.47 2.04 14.87
CA THR A 106 -10.77 0.60 15.03
C THR A 106 -9.76 -0.08 15.94
N ALA A 107 -8.46 0.23 15.80
CA ALA A 107 -7.43 -0.32 16.69
C ALA A 107 -7.63 0.12 18.14
N LEU A 108 -7.96 1.41 18.38
CA LEU A 108 -8.26 1.93 19.71
C LEU A 108 -9.52 1.29 20.29
N LEU A 109 -10.61 1.21 19.52
CA LEU A 109 -11.84 0.56 19.98
C LEU A 109 -11.58 -0.90 20.35
N LEU A 110 -10.85 -1.65 19.54
CA LEU A 110 -10.51 -3.04 19.85
C LEU A 110 -9.70 -3.16 21.14
N ALA A 111 -8.73 -2.26 21.35
CA ALA A 111 -7.87 -2.27 22.53
C ALA A 111 -8.60 -1.86 23.83
N TYR A 112 -9.54 -0.91 23.75
CA TYR A 112 -10.24 -0.39 24.93
C TYR A 112 -11.54 -1.12 25.25
N LEU A 113 -12.30 -1.57 24.25
CA LEU A 113 -13.59 -2.26 24.44
C LEU A 113 -13.45 -3.77 24.61
N THR A 114 -12.34 -4.37 24.16
CA THR A 114 -12.21 -5.83 24.10
C THR A 114 -10.93 -6.33 24.73
N SER A 115 -11.04 -7.36 25.57
CA SER A 115 -9.91 -8.14 26.10
C SER A 115 -9.44 -9.22 25.11
N LEU A 116 -9.59 -8.99 23.80
CA LEU A 116 -9.21 -9.93 22.76
C LEU A 116 -7.69 -10.11 22.76
N PRO A 117 -7.17 -11.34 22.51
CA PRO A 117 -5.75 -11.53 22.31
C PRO A 117 -5.21 -10.65 21.18
N VAL A 118 -4.00 -10.09 21.38
CA VAL A 118 -3.32 -9.18 20.45
C VAL A 118 -3.26 -9.72 19.01
N ILE A 119 -3.17 -11.04 18.86
CA ILE A 119 -3.20 -11.74 17.57
C ILE A 119 -4.47 -11.40 16.75
N TYR A 120 -5.65 -11.48 17.38
CA TYR A 120 -6.92 -11.22 16.68
C TYR A 120 -7.09 -9.74 16.37
N MET A 121 -6.65 -8.85 17.27
CA MET A 121 -6.66 -7.42 17.02
C MET A 121 -5.78 -7.07 15.81
N PHE A 122 -4.58 -7.64 15.75
CA PHE A 122 -3.67 -7.46 14.61
C PHE A 122 -4.27 -7.97 13.29
N LEU A 123 -4.90 -9.15 13.30
CA LEU A 123 -5.58 -9.68 12.11
C LEU A 123 -6.70 -8.76 11.62
N ILE A 124 -7.55 -8.26 12.52
CA ILE A 124 -8.65 -7.37 12.14
C ILE A 124 -8.10 -6.10 11.51
N VAL A 125 -7.09 -5.48 12.13
CA VAL A 125 -6.45 -4.26 11.59
C VAL A 125 -5.82 -4.53 10.23
N GLN A 126 -5.11 -5.66 10.05
CA GLN A 126 -4.57 -6.04 8.74
C GLN A 126 -5.64 -6.26 7.67
N MET A 127 -6.79 -6.82 8.05
CA MET A 127 -7.91 -7.03 7.12
C MET A 127 -8.53 -5.69 6.67
N LEU A 128 -8.43 -4.62 7.47
CA LEU A 128 -8.88 -3.28 7.06
C LEU A 128 -8.09 -2.71 5.88
N ASP A 129 -6.88 -3.20 5.61
CA ASP A 129 -6.11 -2.75 4.45
C ASP A 129 -6.61 -3.36 3.13
N ILE A 130 -7.40 -4.45 3.19
CA ILE A 130 -8.00 -5.08 1.99
C ILE A 130 -9.04 -4.15 1.33
N PRO A 131 -10.03 -3.57 2.06
CA PRO A 131 -10.91 -2.55 1.50
C PRO A 131 -10.18 -1.37 0.87
N LYS A 132 -9.11 -0.88 1.51
CA LYS A 132 -8.25 0.20 0.99
C LYS A 132 -7.60 -0.19 -0.34
N MET A 133 -7.08 -1.42 -0.42
CA MET A 133 -6.54 -2.00 -1.65
C MET A 133 -7.58 -2.04 -2.78
N LEU A 134 -8.79 -2.53 -2.50
CA LEU A 134 -9.87 -2.63 -3.48
C LEU A 134 -10.27 -1.25 -4.00
N PHE A 135 -10.35 -0.25 -3.12
CA PHE A 135 -10.64 1.13 -3.51
C PHE A 135 -9.52 1.72 -4.37
N GLY A 136 -8.25 1.46 -4.02
CA GLY A 136 -7.08 1.82 -4.83
C GLY A 136 -7.10 1.19 -6.23
N LEU A 137 -7.40 -0.10 -6.32
CA LEU A 137 -7.58 -0.83 -7.58
C LEU A 137 -8.68 -0.23 -8.45
N PHE A 138 -9.84 0.06 -7.84
CA PHE A 138 -10.97 0.63 -8.54
C PHE A 138 -10.60 2.00 -9.12
N ARG A 139 -9.95 2.86 -8.34
CA ARG A 139 -9.51 4.20 -8.78
C ARG A 139 -8.44 4.12 -9.87
N TYR A 140 -7.50 3.18 -9.74
CA TYR A 140 -6.47 2.90 -10.75
C TYR A 140 -7.09 2.45 -12.09
N LYS A 141 -8.05 1.51 -12.05
CA LYS A 141 -8.76 1.03 -13.25
C LYS A 141 -9.59 2.12 -13.90
N LYS A 142 -10.20 3.00 -13.11
CA LYS A 142 -11.08 4.07 -13.58
C LYS A 142 -10.32 5.23 -14.24
N GLY A 143 -8.99 5.23 -14.21
CA GLY A 143 -8.16 6.13 -15.01
C GLY A 143 -8.18 7.59 -14.57
N TYR A 144 -8.78 7.92 -13.42
CA TYR A 144 -8.84 9.29 -12.89
C TYR A 144 -7.47 9.93 -12.63
N TRP A 145 -6.43 9.10 -12.58
CA TRP A 145 -5.03 9.48 -12.42
C TRP A 145 -4.38 9.96 -13.73
N ILE A 146 -4.98 9.63 -14.88
CA ILE A 146 -4.50 10.06 -16.20
C ILE A 146 -5.08 11.45 -16.46
N LYS A 147 -4.45 12.47 -15.87
CA LYS A 147 -4.69 13.85 -16.26
C LYS A 147 -3.54 14.29 -17.15
N ASN A 148 -3.87 14.83 -18.31
CA ASN A 148 -2.89 15.40 -19.21
C ASN A 148 -2.34 16.68 -18.59
N LEU A 149 -1.14 16.61 -18.03
CA LEU A 149 -0.49 17.76 -17.40
C LEU A 149 0.03 18.76 -18.44
N ALA A 150 0.15 18.36 -19.72
CA ALA A 150 0.64 19.22 -20.80
C ALA A 150 -0.34 20.35 -21.19
N LEU A 151 -1.62 20.27 -20.79
CA LEU A 151 -2.59 21.34 -21.04
C LEU A 151 -2.45 22.54 -20.09
N HIS A 152 -1.63 22.45 -19.04
CA HIS A 152 -1.46 23.54 -18.06
C HIS A 152 -0.31 24.51 -18.35
N GLU A 153 0.47 24.32 -19.44
CA GLU A 153 1.57 25.24 -19.80
C GLU A 153 1.32 26.02 -21.11
N GLY A 154 0.12 25.97 -21.69
CA GLY A 154 -0.18 26.54 -23.02
C GLY A 154 -1.04 27.81 -23.09
N GLU A 155 -1.72 28.25 -22.01
CA GLU A 155 -2.67 29.39 -22.06
C GLU A 155 -2.40 30.46 -20.99
N GLN A 156 -1.15 30.95 -20.90
CA GLN A 156 -0.85 32.23 -20.23
C GLN A 156 0.11 33.13 -21.05
N GLY A 157 0.13 32.95 -22.37
CA GLY A 157 0.65 33.95 -23.30
C GLY A 157 -0.50 34.46 -24.15
N LEU A 158 -0.99 35.68 -23.84
CA LEU A 158 -1.83 36.60 -24.64
C LEU A 158 -2.94 37.24 -23.81
N ILE A 159 -2.56 38.17 -22.93
CA ILE A 159 -3.18 39.51 -22.85
C ILE A 159 -2.09 40.52 -22.48
#